data_AF-A0A6L7CL92-F1
#
_entry.id   AF-A0A6L7CL92-F1
#
_cell.length_a   1.000
_cell.length_b   1.000
_cell.length_c   1.000
_cell.angle_alpha   90.00
_cell.angle_beta   90.00
_cell.angle_gamma   90.00
#
_symmetry.space_group_name_H-M   'P 1'
#
loop_
_entity.id
_entity.type
_entity.pdbx_description
1 polymer ?
#
loop_
_entity_poly.entity_id
_entity_poly.type
_entity_poly.pdbx_seq_one_letter_code
_entity_poly.pdbx_strand_id
1 'polypeptide(L)'
;KRLNNAFMLHASTSPFYPLFAALDVNAKIHEGESGRRLWAECVELGIESRKAILARCKLFRPFIPPVVDGKLWQDYPTSVLASDRRFFSFEPGAKWHGFEGYAADQYFVDPCKLLLTTPGINAETGEYSDFGVPATILAHYLRENGIVPEKCDLNSILFLLTPAESHEKLAQLVEMLAQFEQHIEDDSPLAEVLPSVYNKYPVRYRDYTLRQLCQEMHDLYVSFDVKDLQKAMFRQQSFPSV
;
A
#
# COMPACT_ATOMS: atom_id res chain seq x y z
N LYS A 1 -27.46 -29.97 -7.97
CA LYS A 1 -27.80 -30.04 -9.42
C LYS A 1 -27.76 -28.67 -10.11
N ARG A 2 -28.56 -27.67 -9.69
CA ARG A 2 -28.57 -26.32 -10.33
C ARG A 2 -27.23 -25.57 -10.27
N LEU A 3 -26.57 -25.54 -9.12
CA LEU A 3 -25.26 -24.88 -8.98
C LEU A 3 -24.17 -25.53 -9.85
N ASN A 4 -24.07 -26.86 -9.83
CA ASN A 4 -23.08 -27.58 -10.63
C ASN A 4 -23.28 -27.38 -12.14
N ASN A 5 -24.53 -27.19 -12.58
CA ASN A 5 -24.80 -26.89 -13.98
C ASN A 5 -24.16 -25.57 -14.42
N ALA A 6 -24.30 -24.52 -13.59
CA ALA A 6 -23.64 -23.23 -13.85
C ALA A 6 -22.11 -23.36 -13.77
N PHE A 7 -21.58 -24.10 -12.79
CA PHE A 7 -20.14 -24.35 -12.67
C PHE A 7 -19.55 -25.00 -13.93
N MET A 8 -20.20 -26.04 -14.44
CA MET A 8 -19.73 -26.78 -15.62
C MET A 8 -19.74 -25.98 -16.92
N LEU A 9 -20.47 -24.85 -16.99
CA LEU A 9 -20.42 -23.94 -18.14
C LEU A 9 -19.07 -23.21 -18.26
N HIS A 10 -18.37 -23.05 -17.14
CA HIS A 10 -17.11 -22.30 -17.08
C HIS A 10 -15.91 -23.19 -16.74
N ALA A 11 -16.15 -24.37 -16.17
CA ALA A 11 -15.09 -25.32 -15.86
C ALA A 11 -14.54 -25.98 -17.13
N SER A 12 -13.21 -26.04 -17.24
CA SER A 12 -12.56 -26.85 -18.27
C SER A 12 -12.92 -28.33 -18.10
N THR A 13 -13.22 -29.01 -19.20
CA THR A 13 -13.38 -30.48 -19.24
C THR A 13 -12.07 -31.23 -19.03
N SER A 14 -10.94 -30.52 -19.03
CA SER A 14 -9.60 -31.06 -18.79
C SER A 14 -8.89 -30.21 -17.72
N PRO A 15 -9.20 -30.44 -16.43
CA PRO A 15 -8.61 -29.67 -15.34
C PRO A 15 -7.12 -29.96 -15.17
N PHE A 16 -6.37 -29.00 -14.63
CA PHE A 16 -4.97 -29.18 -14.29
C PHE A 16 -4.82 -29.69 -12.84
N TYR A 17 -4.49 -30.98 -12.70
CA TYR A 17 -4.55 -31.69 -11.43
C TYR A 17 -3.62 -31.09 -10.34
N PRO A 18 -2.40 -30.61 -10.65
CA PRO A 18 -1.58 -29.93 -9.65
C PRO A 18 -2.23 -28.67 -9.05
N LEU A 19 -3.07 -27.94 -9.81
CA LEU A 19 -3.80 -26.80 -9.27
C LEU A 19 -4.87 -27.24 -8.25
N PHE A 20 -5.53 -28.38 -8.49
CA PHE A 20 -6.46 -28.96 -7.52
C PHE A 20 -5.74 -29.43 -6.25
N ALA A 21 -4.57 -30.06 -6.40
CA ALA A 21 -3.75 -30.45 -5.25
C ALA A 21 -3.30 -29.23 -4.42
N ALA A 22 -2.96 -28.11 -5.07
CA ALA A 22 -2.61 -26.87 -4.37
C ALA A 22 -3.78 -26.33 -3.52
N LEU A 23 -5.02 -26.41 -4.02
CA LEU A 23 -6.21 -26.01 -3.26
C LEU A 23 -6.45 -26.91 -2.04
N ASP A 24 -6.25 -28.23 -2.19
CA ASP A 24 -6.38 -29.20 -1.10
C ASP A 24 -5.32 -28.97 -0.01
N VAL A 25 -4.06 -28.80 -0.40
CA VAL A 25 -2.97 -28.46 0.54
C VAL A 25 -3.21 -27.12 1.21
N ASN A 26 -3.72 -26.10 0.49
CA ASN A 26 -4.05 -24.81 1.09
C ASN A 26 -5.11 -24.95 2.20
N ALA A 27 -6.13 -25.79 2.01
CA ALA A 27 -7.12 -26.07 3.05
C ALA A 27 -6.45 -26.70 4.28
N LYS A 28 -5.51 -27.62 4.07
CA LYS A 28 -4.77 -28.27 5.17
C LYS A 28 -3.84 -27.30 5.91
N ILE A 29 -3.16 -26.39 5.22
CA ILE A 29 -2.29 -25.36 5.83
C ILE A 29 -3.09 -24.48 6.80
N HIS A 30 -4.33 -24.15 6.44
CA HIS A 30 -5.19 -23.27 7.24
C HIS A 30 -5.96 -24.00 8.35
N GLU A 31 -5.90 -25.33 8.42
CA GLU A 31 -6.64 -26.12 9.39
C GLU A 31 -6.07 -25.96 10.81
N GLY A 32 -6.98 -25.80 11.79
CA GLY A 32 -6.64 -25.86 13.22
C GLY A 32 -5.85 -24.65 13.76
N GLU A 33 -5.22 -24.86 14.92
CA GLU A 33 -4.44 -23.81 15.59
C GLU A 33 -3.16 -23.43 14.84
N SER A 34 -2.55 -24.37 14.11
CA SER A 34 -1.35 -24.10 13.33
C SER A 34 -1.60 -23.05 12.25
N GLY A 35 -2.71 -23.18 11.50
CA GLY A 35 -3.08 -22.21 10.47
C GLY A 35 -3.39 -20.83 11.06
N ARG A 36 -4.08 -20.78 12.21
CA ARG A 36 -4.32 -19.53 12.94
C ARG A 36 -3.02 -18.86 13.41
N ARG A 37 -2.08 -19.66 13.93
CA ARG A 37 -0.79 -19.18 14.43
C ARG A 37 0.04 -18.54 13.31
N LEU A 38 0.08 -19.14 12.12
CA LEU A 38 0.78 -18.60 10.95
C LEU A 38 0.31 -17.17 10.62
N TRP A 39 -1.00 -16.94 10.65
CA TRP A 39 -1.56 -15.61 10.39
C TRP A 39 -1.38 -14.65 11.56
N ALA A 40 -1.45 -15.11 12.81
CA ALA A 40 -1.14 -14.28 13.98
C ALA A 40 0.31 -13.74 13.91
N GLU A 41 1.28 -14.61 13.61
CA GLU A 41 2.68 -14.24 13.41
C GLU A 41 2.85 -13.27 12.22
N CYS A 42 2.12 -13.49 11.12
CA CYS A 42 2.12 -12.58 9.97
C CYS A 42 1.60 -11.17 10.33
N VAL A 43 0.52 -11.09 11.12
CA VAL A 43 -0.03 -9.81 11.60
C VAL A 43 0.95 -9.09 12.52
N GLU A 44 1.55 -9.80 13.47
CA GLU A 44 2.58 -9.24 14.36
C GLU A 44 3.79 -8.71 13.58
N LEU A 45 4.29 -9.48 12.61
CA LEU A 45 5.36 -9.06 11.72
C LEU A 45 4.97 -7.81 10.91
N GLY A 46 3.74 -7.76 10.40
CA GLY A 46 3.21 -6.58 9.72
C GLY A 46 3.11 -5.35 10.63
N ILE A 47 2.79 -5.53 11.92
CA ILE A 47 2.76 -4.45 12.91
C ILE A 47 4.16 -3.92 13.18
N GLU A 48 5.13 -4.79 13.45
CA GLU A 48 6.52 -4.39 13.67
C GLU A 48 7.10 -3.67 12.45
N SER A 49 6.78 -4.11 11.24
CA SER A 49 7.21 -3.45 10.02
C SER A 49 6.64 -2.03 9.90
N ARG A 50 5.36 -1.82 10.27
CA ARG A 50 4.76 -0.47 10.32
C ARG A 50 5.47 0.42 11.33
N LYS A 51 5.79 -0.10 12.52
CA LYS A 51 6.57 0.63 13.53
C LYS A 51 7.96 1.00 13.04
N ALA A 52 8.66 0.07 12.39
CA ALA A 52 9.97 0.31 11.82
C ALA A 52 9.94 1.40 10.74
N ILE A 53 8.93 1.38 9.85
CA ILE A 53 8.71 2.44 8.85
C ILE A 53 8.44 3.78 9.55
N LEU A 54 7.55 3.83 10.55
CA LEU A 54 7.27 5.06 11.29
C LEU A 54 8.51 5.65 11.99
N ALA A 55 9.41 4.79 12.49
CA ALA A 55 10.63 5.19 13.17
C ALA A 55 11.75 5.65 12.21
N ARG A 56 11.81 5.06 11.00
CA ARG A 56 12.91 5.29 10.05
C ARG A 56 12.57 6.29 8.95
N CYS A 57 11.32 6.33 8.52
CA CYS A 57 10.84 7.13 7.40
C CYS A 57 10.12 8.39 7.91
N LYS A 58 10.12 9.47 7.13
CA LYS A 58 9.40 10.72 7.38
C LYS A 58 8.23 10.94 6.41
N LEU A 59 8.47 10.64 5.14
CA LEU A 59 7.60 10.87 3.99
C LEU A 59 6.64 9.70 3.78
N PHE A 60 7.12 8.47 3.92
CA PHE A 60 6.31 7.27 3.72
C PHE A 60 5.66 6.83 5.03
N ARG A 61 4.33 6.76 5.03
CA ARG A 61 3.54 6.47 6.23
C ARG A 61 2.61 5.29 6.02
N PRO A 62 2.57 4.30 6.93
CA PRO A 62 1.55 3.27 6.89
C PRO A 62 0.15 3.87 7.05
N PHE A 63 -0.81 3.38 6.26
CA PHE A 63 -2.19 3.83 6.29
C PHE A 63 -2.96 3.19 7.46
N ILE A 64 -2.74 3.73 8.66
CA ILE A 64 -3.34 3.32 9.93
C ILE A 64 -3.73 4.56 10.75
N PRO A 65 -4.58 4.43 11.80
CA PRO A 65 -4.85 5.52 12.71
C PRO A 65 -3.54 6.07 13.32
N PRO A 66 -3.29 7.39 13.30
CA PRO A 66 -2.08 7.96 13.88
C PRO A 66 -2.09 7.91 15.42
N VAL A 67 -3.27 8.11 16.02
CA VAL A 67 -3.49 8.14 17.47
C VAL A 67 -4.71 7.28 17.79
N VAL A 68 -4.61 6.47 18.84
CA VAL A 68 -5.71 5.68 19.40
C VAL A 68 -5.72 5.94 20.91
N ASP A 69 -6.89 6.22 21.49
CA ASP A 69 -7.06 6.51 22.93
C ASP A 69 -6.04 7.52 23.50
N GLY A 70 -5.68 8.54 22.71
CA GLY A 70 -4.76 9.61 23.12
C GLY A 70 -3.27 9.28 23.06
N LYS A 71 -2.89 8.11 22.54
CA LYS A 71 -1.49 7.68 22.38
C LYS A 71 -1.18 7.30 20.93
N LEU A 72 0.07 7.51 20.50
CA LEU A 72 0.51 7.14 19.16
C LEU A 72 0.39 5.62 18.96
N TRP A 73 -0.04 5.22 17.76
CA TRP A 73 -0.29 3.81 17.45
C TRP A 73 0.94 2.93 17.69
N GLN A 74 2.13 3.38 17.27
CA GLN A 74 3.38 2.64 17.39
C GLN A 74 3.85 2.44 18.84
N ASP A 75 3.35 3.23 19.78
CA ASP A 75 3.79 3.17 21.17
C ASP A 75 3.06 2.06 21.96
N TYR A 76 2.05 1.41 21.39
CA TYR A 76 1.38 0.26 22.00
C TYR A 76 2.18 -1.04 21.79
N PRO A 77 2.14 -2.00 22.72
CA PRO A 77 2.74 -3.32 22.51
C PRO A 77 2.12 -4.04 21.32
N THR A 78 2.94 -4.74 20.54
CA THR A 78 2.49 -5.42 19.32
C THR A 78 1.42 -6.48 19.57
N SER A 79 1.52 -7.22 20.67
CA SER A 79 0.48 -8.17 21.08
C SER A 79 -0.88 -7.51 21.35
N VAL A 80 -0.90 -6.27 21.85
CA VAL A 80 -2.13 -5.50 22.06
C VAL A 80 -2.69 -5.03 20.72
N LEU A 81 -1.83 -4.50 19.84
CA LEU A 81 -2.22 -4.10 18.49
C LEU A 81 -2.81 -5.29 17.70
N ALA A 82 -2.19 -6.46 17.77
CA ALA A 82 -2.61 -7.65 17.03
C ALA A 82 -3.93 -8.27 17.54
N SER A 83 -4.30 -8.03 18.80
CA SER A 83 -5.48 -8.64 19.42
C SER A 83 -6.70 -7.73 19.48
N ASP A 84 -6.56 -6.45 19.14
CA ASP A 84 -7.63 -5.46 19.26
C ASP A 84 -7.88 -4.72 17.94
N ARG A 85 -9.09 -4.88 17.42
CA ARG A 85 -9.53 -4.29 16.14
C ARG A 85 -9.54 -2.76 16.15
N ARG A 86 -9.59 -2.11 17.32
CA ARG A 86 -9.67 -0.64 17.43
C ARG A 86 -8.47 0.04 16.78
N PHE A 87 -7.30 -0.63 16.81
CA PHE A 87 -6.07 -0.16 16.16
C PHE A 87 -6.10 -0.19 14.64
N PHE A 88 -7.13 -0.79 14.05
CA PHE A 88 -7.35 -0.88 12.62
C PHE A 88 -8.73 -0.34 12.22
N SER A 89 -9.43 0.40 13.08
CA SER A 89 -10.80 0.86 12.80
C SER A 89 -10.80 2.18 12.02
N PHE A 90 -11.76 2.34 11.10
CA PHE A 90 -12.03 3.61 10.43
C PHE A 90 -13.12 4.38 11.20
N GLU A 91 -12.69 5.17 12.20
CA GLU A 91 -13.61 5.96 13.02
C GLU A 91 -14.35 7.04 12.20
N PRO A 92 -15.68 7.18 12.33
CA PRO A 92 -16.45 8.17 11.58
C PRO A 92 -15.89 9.59 11.70
N GLY A 93 -15.65 10.23 10.55
CA GLY A 93 -15.15 11.60 10.50
C GLY A 93 -13.68 11.77 10.86
N ALA A 94 -12.94 10.68 11.13
CA ALA A 94 -11.51 10.78 11.33
C ALA A 94 -10.82 11.20 10.02
N LYS A 95 -9.99 12.24 10.10
CA LYS A 95 -9.46 12.90 8.89
C LYS A 95 -8.38 12.09 8.20
N TRP A 96 -7.58 11.32 8.95
CA TRP A 96 -6.43 10.58 8.43
C TRP A 96 -6.77 9.65 7.25
N HIS A 97 -8.00 9.13 7.18
CA HIS A 97 -8.43 8.22 6.13
C HIS A 97 -9.23 8.86 4.99
N GLY A 98 -9.66 10.12 5.12
CA GLY A 98 -10.37 10.86 4.06
C GLY A 98 -11.75 10.33 3.63
N PHE A 99 -12.21 9.18 4.16
CA PHE A 99 -13.54 8.62 3.86
C PHE A 99 -14.69 9.36 4.54
N GLU A 100 -15.62 9.84 3.72
CA GLU A 100 -16.91 10.41 4.13
C GLU A 100 -18.01 9.34 4.16
N GLY A 101 -18.91 9.43 5.14
CA GLY A 101 -20.12 8.58 5.20
C GLY A 101 -19.91 7.20 5.84
N TYR A 102 -18.77 6.98 6.50
CA TYR A 102 -18.52 5.75 7.27
C TYR A 102 -19.21 5.82 8.63
N ALA A 103 -19.74 4.69 9.09
CA ALA A 103 -20.30 4.51 10.42
C ALA A 103 -19.33 3.75 11.35
N ALA A 104 -19.55 3.89 12.66
CA ALA A 104 -18.74 3.22 13.67
C ALA A 104 -18.83 1.69 13.52
N ASP A 105 -17.72 1.00 13.76
CA ASP A 105 -17.58 -0.46 13.64
C ASP A 105 -17.95 -1.05 12.26
N GLN A 106 -18.03 -0.22 11.22
CA GLN A 106 -18.45 -0.66 9.88
C GLN A 106 -17.27 -1.18 9.04
N TYR A 107 -16.11 -0.53 9.14
CA TYR A 107 -14.96 -0.79 8.29
C TYR A 107 -13.66 -0.83 9.09
N PHE A 108 -12.73 -1.67 8.63
CA PHE A 108 -11.43 -1.88 9.24
C PHE A 108 -10.33 -1.93 8.17
N VAL A 109 -9.15 -1.41 8.53
CA VAL A 109 -7.90 -1.60 7.80
C VAL A 109 -7.54 -3.09 7.84
N ASP A 110 -7.22 -3.65 6.69
CA ASP A 110 -6.72 -5.03 6.61
C ASP A 110 -5.25 -5.07 7.08
N PRO A 111 -4.92 -5.75 8.20
CA PRO A 111 -3.56 -5.77 8.73
C PRO A 111 -2.56 -6.49 7.82
N CYS A 112 -3.04 -7.36 6.92
CA CYS A 112 -2.23 -8.09 5.94
C CYS A 112 -2.02 -7.31 4.64
N LYS A 113 -2.56 -6.09 4.53
CA LYS A 113 -2.24 -5.12 3.48
C LYS A 113 -1.33 -4.04 4.04
N LEU A 114 -0.03 -4.12 3.73
CA LEU A 114 0.91 -3.06 4.06
C LEU A 114 0.79 -1.95 3.02
N LEU A 115 -0.23 -1.10 3.21
CA LEU A 115 -0.47 0.09 2.41
C LEU A 115 0.32 1.25 3.00
N LEU A 116 1.13 1.91 2.18
CA LEU A 116 1.85 3.13 2.51
C LEU A 116 1.32 4.29 1.66
N THR A 117 1.18 5.46 2.27
CA THR A 117 0.93 6.72 1.57
C THR A 117 2.25 7.41 1.26
N THR A 118 2.32 8.07 0.11
CA THR A 118 3.44 8.92 -0.29
C THR A 118 3.02 10.41 -0.24
N PRO A 119 3.96 11.35 -0.10
CA PRO A 119 3.65 12.78 -0.09
C PRO A 119 2.87 13.24 -1.32
N GLY A 120 2.06 14.28 -1.17
CA GLY A 120 1.34 14.96 -2.25
C GLY A 120 -0.11 15.28 -1.92
N ILE A 121 -0.70 14.64 -0.92
CA ILE A 121 -2.05 14.95 -0.43
C ILE A 121 -1.98 15.16 1.09
N ASN A 122 -2.56 16.25 1.57
CA ASN A 122 -2.70 16.52 2.98
C ASN A 122 -3.95 15.81 3.52
N ALA A 123 -3.80 14.84 4.42
CA ALA A 123 -4.93 14.09 4.96
C ALA A 123 -5.87 14.94 5.83
N GLU A 124 -5.40 16.03 6.44
CA GLU A 124 -6.21 16.90 7.31
C GLU A 124 -7.16 17.81 6.52
N THR A 125 -6.70 18.29 5.37
CA THR A 125 -7.47 19.21 4.52
C THR A 125 -8.08 18.52 3.31
N GLY A 126 -7.54 17.37 2.90
CA GLY A 126 -7.85 16.70 1.64
C GLY A 126 -7.18 17.33 0.41
N GLU A 127 -6.51 18.47 0.56
CA GLU A 127 -5.94 19.23 -0.56
C GLU A 127 -4.59 18.65 -1.02
N TYR A 128 -4.23 18.94 -2.26
CA TYR A 128 -2.88 18.67 -2.73
C TYR A 128 -1.86 19.54 -1.97
N SER A 129 -0.71 18.96 -1.64
CA SER A 129 0.43 19.68 -1.05
C SER A 129 1.27 20.34 -2.14
N ASP A 130 2.13 21.30 -1.77
CA ASP A 130 3.03 21.98 -2.72
C ASP A 130 4.03 21.02 -3.39
N PHE A 131 4.49 20.00 -2.65
CA PHE A 131 5.39 18.96 -3.15
C PHE A 131 4.75 17.58 -2.98
N GLY A 132 4.92 16.73 -3.98
CA GLY A 132 4.46 15.35 -3.97
C GLY A 132 5.50 14.38 -4.50
N VAL A 133 5.41 13.13 -4.04
CA VAL A 133 6.20 12.01 -4.54
C VAL A 133 5.23 10.98 -5.09
N PRO A 134 5.00 10.97 -6.43
CA PRO A 134 4.17 9.96 -7.06
C PRO A 134 4.66 8.55 -6.74
N ALA A 135 3.77 7.68 -6.28
CA ALA A 135 4.12 6.35 -5.81
C ALA A 135 4.73 5.46 -6.91
N THR A 136 4.48 5.79 -8.19
CA THR A 136 5.13 5.11 -9.32
C THR A 136 6.64 5.29 -9.35
N ILE A 137 7.15 6.47 -8.94
CA ILE A 137 8.60 6.73 -8.89
C ILE A 137 9.25 5.82 -7.85
N LEU A 138 8.66 5.77 -6.65
CA LEU A 138 9.08 4.83 -5.60
C LEU A 138 8.98 3.37 -6.06
N ALA A 139 7.89 2.99 -6.74
CA ALA A 139 7.72 1.64 -7.24
C ALA A 139 8.79 1.24 -8.27
N HIS A 140 9.19 2.17 -9.14
CA HIS A 140 10.31 1.93 -10.06
C HIS A 140 11.64 1.77 -9.32
N TYR A 141 11.93 2.64 -8.36
CA TYR A 141 13.13 2.53 -7.53
C TYR A 141 13.21 1.18 -6.80
N LEU A 142 12.11 0.76 -6.16
CA LEU A 142 12.05 -0.52 -5.45
C LEU A 142 12.27 -1.71 -6.39
N ARG A 143 11.67 -1.70 -7.59
CA ARG A 143 11.85 -2.78 -8.57
C ARG A 143 13.30 -2.89 -9.06
N GLU A 144 13.97 -1.76 -9.29
CA GLU A 144 15.39 -1.73 -9.66
C GLU A 144 16.28 -2.28 -8.53
N ASN A 145 15.80 -2.23 -7.29
CA ASN A 145 16.44 -2.78 -6.09
C ASN A 145 15.86 -4.14 -5.64
N GLY A 146 15.17 -4.86 -6.54
CA GLY A 146 14.74 -6.24 -6.30
C GLY A 146 13.47 -6.40 -5.45
N ILE A 147 12.77 -5.30 -5.14
CA ILE A 147 11.52 -5.31 -4.36
C ILE A 147 10.35 -5.01 -5.29
N VAL A 148 9.43 -5.97 -5.42
CA VAL A 148 8.25 -5.85 -6.28
C VAL A 148 7.03 -5.50 -5.41
N PRO A 149 6.50 -4.26 -5.48
CA PRO A 149 5.21 -3.96 -4.87
C PRO A 149 4.07 -4.65 -5.64
N GLU A 150 2.97 -4.94 -4.96
CA GLU A 150 1.76 -5.49 -5.59
C GLU A 150 1.15 -4.46 -6.55
N LYS A 151 0.97 -3.23 -6.05
CA LYS A 151 0.51 -2.11 -6.85
C LYS A 151 1.03 -0.79 -6.31
N CYS A 152 1.03 0.21 -7.18
CA CYS A 152 1.17 1.61 -6.83
C CYS A 152 0.08 2.40 -7.56
N ASP A 153 -0.62 3.25 -6.82
CA ASP A 153 -1.58 4.21 -7.36
C ASP A 153 -0.88 5.58 -7.49
N LEU A 154 -1.60 6.70 -7.37
CA LEU A 154 -0.99 8.04 -7.48
C LEU A 154 -0.09 8.38 -6.29
N ASN A 155 -0.64 8.30 -5.07
CA ASN A 155 0.05 8.65 -3.82
C ASN A 155 0.02 7.51 -2.78
N SER A 156 -0.05 6.27 -3.24
CA SER A 156 0.01 5.10 -2.37
C SER A 156 0.65 3.89 -3.03
N ILE A 157 1.34 3.08 -2.24
CA ILE A 157 2.00 1.83 -2.66
C ILE A 157 1.60 0.69 -1.71
N LEU A 158 1.38 -0.50 -2.26
CA LEU A 158 0.85 -1.65 -1.52
C LEU A 158 1.79 -2.85 -1.61
N PHE A 159 2.00 -3.50 -0.46
CA PHE A 159 2.63 -4.82 -0.35
C PHE A 159 1.65 -5.79 0.33
N LEU A 160 1.56 -7.01 -0.19
CA LEU A 160 0.71 -8.06 0.37
C LEU A 160 1.51 -8.88 1.38
N LEU A 161 0.99 -8.99 2.59
CA LEU A 161 1.59 -9.81 3.63
C LEU A 161 0.87 -11.16 3.69
N THR A 162 1.67 -12.22 3.72
CA THR A 162 1.22 -13.59 3.97
C THR A 162 2.19 -14.25 4.94
N PRO A 163 1.88 -15.45 5.47
CA PRO A 163 2.86 -16.21 6.26
C PRO A 163 4.16 -16.59 5.53
N ALA A 164 4.31 -16.25 4.24
CA ALA A 164 5.57 -16.38 3.50
C ALA A 164 6.56 -15.22 3.75
N GLU A 165 6.14 -14.15 4.42
CA GLU A 165 7.00 -13.01 4.73
C GLU A 165 7.98 -13.32 5.87
N SER A 166 9.12 -12.63 5.89
CA SER A 166 10.14 -12.75 6.94
C SER A 166 10.59 -11.38 7.44
N HIS A 167 11.21 -11.37 8.62
CA HIS A 167 11.77 -10.15 9.21
C HIS A 167 12.83 -9.51 8.31
N GLU A 168 13.69 -10.32 7.70
CA GLU A 168 14.77 -9.87 6.81
C GLU A 168 14.22 -9.18 5.56
N LYS A 169 13.18 -9.77 4.94
CA LYS A 169 12.56 -9.22 3.74
C LYS A 169 11.91 -7.87 4.01
N LEU A 170 11.21 -7.73 5.15
CA LEU A 170 10.57 -6.48 5.52
C LEU A 170 11.56 -5.44 6.04
N ALA A 171 12.64 -5.85 6.71
CA ALA A 171 13.73 -4.96 7.07
C ALA A 171 14.43 -4.38 5.82
N GLN A 172 14.64 -5.20 4.79
CA GLN A 172 15.16 -4.73 3.51
C GLN A 172 14.22 -3.69 2.87
N LEU A 173 12.90 -3.91 2.91
CA LEU A 173 11.93 -2.92 2.46
C LEU A 173 12.06 -1.59 3.23
N VAL A 174 12.15 -1.64 4.57
CA VAL A 174 12.31 -0.43 5.39
C VAL A 174 13.60 0.33 5.03
N GLU A 175 14.70 -0.38 4.81
CA GLU A 175 15.97 0.24 4.43
C GLU A 175 15.88 0.91 3.06
N MET A 176 15.28 0.27 2.07
CA MET A 176 15.10 0.85 0.74
C MET A 176 14.17 2.07 0.76
N LEU A 177 13.14 2.06 1.62
CA LEU A 177 12.28 3.24 1.81
C LEU A 177 13.07 4.41 2.39
N ALA A 178 13.86 4.18 3.44
CA ALA A 178 14.69 5.20 4.06
C ALA A 178 15.77 5.75 3.11
N GLN A 179 16.40 4.87 2.32
CA GLN A 179 17.38 5.27 1.31
C GLN A 179 16.74 6.12 0.21
N PHE A 180 15.53 5.78 -0.24
CA PHE A 180 14.81 6.59 -1.21
C PHE A 180 14.44 7.97 -0.65
N GLU A 181 14.05 8.06 0.62
CA GLU A 181 13.84 9.36 1.27
C GLU A 181 15.11 10.20 1.29
N GLN A 182 16.27 9.60 1.57
CA GLN A 182 17.55 10.29 1.51
C GLN A 182 17.84 10.85 0.11
N HIS A 183 17.56 10.08 -0.94
CA HIS A 183 17.68 10.56 -2.32
C HIS A 183 16.75 11.74 -2.64
N ILE A 184 15.55 11.78 -2.03
CA ILE A 184 14.63 12.91 -2.14
C ILE A 184 15.18 14.12 -1.38
N GLU A 185 15.70 13.94 -0.17
CA GLU A 185 16.28 15.00 0.66
C GLU A 185 17.52 15.63 -0.01
N ASP A 186 18.38 14.81 -0.61
CA ASP A 186 19.60 15.25 -1.30
C ASP A 186 19.37 15.76 -2.73
N ASP A 187 18.13 15.64 -3.23
CA ASP A 187 17.75 15.88 -4.63
C ASP A 187 18.70 15.21 -5.63
N SER A 188 18.95 13.91 -5.41
CA SER A 188 19.92 13.14 -6.18
C SER A 188 19.61 13.14 -7.70
N PRO A 189 20.64 13.04 -8.56
CA PRO A 189 20.44 12.91 -10.00
C PRO A 189 19.54 11.71 -10.35
N LEU A 190 18.60 11.91 -11.27
CA LEU A 190 17.66 10.86 -11.67
C LEU A 190 18.37 9.64 -12.30
N ALA A 191 19.50 9.87 -12.96
CA ALA A 191 20.35 8.81 -13.53
C ALA A 191 20.93 7.86 -12.48
N GLU A 192 21.08 8.31 -11.23
CA GLU A 192 21.56 7.49 -10.11
C GLU A 192 20.42 6.72 -9.45
N VAL A 193 19.26 7.37 -9.29
CA VAL A 193 18.10 6.79 -8.57
C VAL A 193 17.29 5.85 -9.45
N LEU A 194 17.08 6.19 -10.72
CA LEU A 194 16.28 5.43 -11.69
C LEU A 194 17.07 5.19 -12.99
N PRO A 195 18.22 4.48 -12.93
CA PRO A 195 19.10 4.29 -14.07
C PRO A 195 18.39 3.60 -15.24
N SER A 196 17.48 2.66 -14.99
CA SER A 196 16.76 1.95 -16.05
C SER A 196 15.83 2.90 -16.83
N VAL A 197 15.12 3.79 -16.14
CA VAL A 197 14.25 4.80 -16.76
C VAL A 197 15.09 5.83 -17.52
N TYR A 198 16.17 6.31 -16.89
CA TYR A 198 17.09 7.27 -17.51
C TYR A 198 17.71 6.72 -18.80
N ASN A 199 18.27 5.51 -18.75
CA ASN A 199 18.92 4.88 -19.91
C ASN A 199 17.95 4.59 -21.06
N LYS A 200 16.66 4.39 -20.76
CA LYS A 200 15.63 4.23 -21.79
C LYS A 200 15.24 5.55 -22.46
N TYR A 201 15.31 6.67 -21.73
CA TYR A 201 14.92 8.00 -22.23
C TYR A 201 15.96 9.09 -21.90
N PRO A 202 17.23 8.93 -22.30
CA PRO A 202 18.34 9.76 -21.81
C PRO A 202 18.28 11.20 -22.31
N VAL A 203 17.59 11.46 -23.43
CA VAL A 203 17.38 12.83 -23.93
C VAL A 203 16.30 13.55 -23.11
N ARG A 204 15.22 12.84 -22.74
CA ARG A 204 14.09 13.42 -21.99
C ARG A 204 14.47 13.75 -20.56
N TYR A 205 15.32 12.92 -19.95
CA TYR A 205 15.69 13.01 -18.54
C TYR A 205 17.13 13.46 -18.32
N ARG A 206 17.77 14.03 -19.35
CA ARG A 206 19.12 14.60 -19.23
C ARG A 206 19.13 15.66 -18.13
N ASP A 207 20.08 15.54 -17.20
CA ASP A 207 20.29 16.46 -16.09
C ASP A 207 19.10 16.61 -15.14
N TYR A 208 18.11 15.71 -15.19
CA TYR A 208 16.99 15.71 -14.24
C TYR A 208 17.46 15.29 -12.84
N THR A 209 16.90 15.95 -11.84
CA THR A 209 16.97 15.49 -10.46
C THR A 209 15.71 14.71 -10.08
N LEU A 210 15.79 13.94 -8.99
CA LEU A 210 14.66 13.17 -8.50
C LEU A 210 13.49 14.08 -8.10
N ARG A 211 13.73 15.20 -7.39
CA ARG A 211 12.64 16.10 -6.99
C ARG A 211 12.03 16.81 -8.18
N GLN A 212 12.80 17.12 -9.21
CA GLN A 212 12.26 17.70 -10.44
C GLN A 212 11.23 16.76 -11.09
N LEU A 213 11.56 15.47 -11.23
CA LEU A 213 10.61 14.50 -11.79
C LEU A 213 9.38 14.32 -10.90
N CYS A 214 9.59 14.20 -9.59
CA CYS A 214 8.51 14.11 -8.60
C CYS A 214 7.54 15.29 -8.71
N GLN A 215 8.07 16.52 -8.75
CA GLN A 215 7.28 17.74 -8.83
C GLN A 215 6.54 17.84 -10.17
N GLU A 216 7.20 17.58 -11.30
CA GLU A 216 6.56 17.66 -12.63
C GLU A 216 5.35 16.73 -12.73
N MET A 217 5.51 15.49 -12.24
CA MET A 217 4.42 14.51 -12.24
C MET A 217 3.32 14.86 -11.23
N HIS A 218 3.70 15.42 -10.07
CA HIS A 218 2.75 15.90 -9.08
C HIS A 218 1.89 17.05 -9.62
N ASP A 219 2.53 18.08 -10.18
CA ASP A 219 1.87 19.26 -10.77
C ASP A 219 0.90 18.87 -11.88
N LEU A 220 1.22 17.83 -12.66
CA LEU A 220 0.30 17.29 -13.66
C LEU A 220 -1.02 16.83 -13.01
N TYR A 221 -0.96 16.03 -11.94
CA TYR A 221 -2.16 15.55 -11.25
C TYR A 221 -2.93 16.68 -10.55
N VAL A 222 -2.22 17.65 -9.98
CA VAL A 222 -2.82 18.85 -9.39
C VAL A 222 -3.57 19.65 -10.45
N SER A 223 -2.97 19.86 -11.64
CA SER A 223 -3.57 20.69 -12.70
C SER A 223 -4.90 20.18 -13.26
N PHE A 224 -5.23 18.92 -13.00
CA PHE A 224 -6.48 18.28 -13.44
C PHE A 224 -7.40 17.86 -12.29
N ASP A 225 -7.07 18.20 -11.04
CA ASP A 225 -7.82 17.79 -9.85
C ASP A 225 -8.17 16.29 -9.86
N VAL A 226 -7.19 15.44 -10.22
CA VAL A 226 -7.43 14.03 -10.55
C VAL A 226 -8.10 13.27 -9.41
N LYS A 227 -7.77 13.60 -8.16
CA LYS A 227 -8.40 13.03 -6.95
C LYS A 227 -9.92 13.27 -6.93
N ASP A 228 -10.38 14.46 -7.31
CA ASP A 228 -11.81 14.79 -7.30
C ASP A 228 -12.54 14.13 -8.47
N LEU A 229 -11.88 14.03 -9.63
CA LEU A 229 -12.38 13.22 -10.75
C LEU A 229 -12.53 11.75 -10.34
N GLN A 230 -11.54 11.17 -9.65
CA GLN A 230 -11.61 9.81 -9.12
C GLN A 230 -12.75 9.65 -8.12
N LYS A 231 -12.95 10.62 -7.21
CA LYS A 231 -14.08 10.62 -6.26
C LYS A 231 -15.41 10.64 -7.03
N ALA A 232 -15.56 11.51 -8.02
CA ALA A 232 -16.78 11.68 -8.81
C ALA A 232 -17.18 10.40 -9.54
N MET A 233 -16.23 9.63 -10.11
CA MET A 233 -16.51 8.38 -10.82
C MET A 233 -17.35 7.37 -10.02
N PHE A 234 -17.30 7.43 -8.67
CA PHE A 234 -18.01 6.52 -7.78
C PHE A 234 -19.17 7.17 -7.03
N ARG A 235 -19.54 8.41 -7.36
CA ARG A 235 -20.73 9.08 -6.80
C ARG A 235 -21.93 8.85 -7.71
N GLN A 236 -23.04 8.44 -7.10
CA GLN A 236 -24.30 8.19 -7.80
C GLN A 236 -24.71 9.37 -8.70
N GLN A 237 -24.51 10.60 -8.25
CA GLN A 237 -24.83 11.83 -9.00
C GLN A 237 -24.02 12.01 -10.30
N SER A 238 -22.90 11.31 -10.43
CA SER A 238 -21.95 11.40 -11.54
C SER A 238 -21.91 10.13 -12.38
N PHE A 239 -22.83 9.18 -12.15
CA PHE A 239 -22.93 7.99 -12.97
C PHE A 239 -23.30 8.35 -14.42
N PRO A 240 -22.75 7.63 -15.41
CA PRO A 240 -23.16 7.79 -16.79
C PRO A 240 -24.67 7.60 -16.93
N SER A 241 -25.29 8.37 -17.82
CA SER A 241 -26.69 8.15 -18.19
C SER A 241 -26.81 6.79 -18.87
N VAL A 242 -27.79 5.99 -18.42
CA VAL A 242 -28.13 4.68 -18.99
C VAL A 242 -29.17 4.85 -20.09
#